data_AF-A0A8T5SZT5-F1
#
_entry.id   AF-A0A8T5SZT5-F1
#
_cell.length_a   1.000
_cell.length_b   1.000
_cell.length_c   1.000
_cell.angle_alpha   90.00
_cell.angle_beta   90.00
_cell.angle_gamma   90.00
#
_symmetry.space_group_name_H-M   'P 1'
#
loop_
_entity.id
_entity.type
_entity.pdbx_description
1 polymer ?
#
loop_
_entity_poly.entity_id
_entity_poly.type
_entity_poly.pdbx_seq_one_letter_code
_entity_poly.pdbx_strand_id
1 'polypeptide(L)'
;MELNEIIESLRLFLEELNWLEYSPNDVFIHLVEELGEIGKHLIFTTGYKNEEQGHKKPNREELPREFAQAFSLFLQLCILLNIDLEEAWLKEIEIMRKRFPPNDKYK
;
A
#
# COMPACT_ATOMS: atom_id res chain seq x y z
N MET A 1 1.81 10.45 -16.72
CA MET A 1 1.34 9.40 -15.79
C MET A 1 2.14 9.63 -14.53
N GLU A 2 1.47 9.97 -13.43
CA GLU A 2 2.05 10.63 -12.26
C GLU A 2 2.83 9.69 -11.32
N LEU A 3 2.91 8.38 -11.60
CA LEU A 3 3.49 7.41 -10.65
C LEU A 3 5.01 7.58 -10.50
N ASN A 4 5.72 7.72 -11.62
CA ASN A 4 7.16 7.98 -11.58
C ASN A 4 7.48 9.30 -10.87
N GLU A 5 6.63 10.33 -11.01
CA GLU A 5 6.80 11.60 -10.29
C GLU A 5 6.60 11.44 -8.78
N ILE A 6 5.62 10.63 -8.36
CA ILE A 6 5.40 10.30 -6.94
C ILE A 6 6.58 9.50 -6.39
N ILE A 7 7.04 8.47 -7.11
CA ILE A 7 8.19 7.64 -6.69
C ILE A 7 9.44 8.50 -6.57
N GLU A 8 9.69 9.39 -7.52
CA GLU A 8 10.84 10.27 -7.52
C GLU A 8 10.79 11.30 -6.37
N SER A 9 9.61 11.91 -6.15
CA SER A 9 9.37 12.80 -5.01
C SER A 9 9.62 12.08 -3.67
N LEU A 10 9.15 10.83 -3.54
CA LEU A 10 9.41 10.01 -2.36
C LEU A 10 10.90 9.65 -2.23
N ARG A 11 11.58 9.28 -3.32
CA ARG A 11 13.01 8.96 -3.32
C ARG A 11 13.83 10.12 -2.77
N LEU A 12 13.57 11.34 -3.25
CA LEU A 12 14.25 12.55 -2.78
C LEU A 12 14.01 12.78 -1.28
N PHE A 13 12.76 12.65 -0.81
CA PHE A 13 12.43 12.76 0.62
C PHE A 13 13.16 11.71 1.47
N LEU A 14 13.25 10.46 1.00
CA LEU A 14 13.97 9.39 1.70
C LEU A 14 15.48 9.63 1.74
N GLU A 15 16.05 10.19 0.67
CA GLU A 15 17.47 10.57 0.60
C GLU A 15 17.81 11.68 1.59
N GLU A 16 16.97 12.71 1.66
CA GLU A 16 17.14 13.83 2.61
C GLU A 16 17.22 13.37 4.08
N LEU A 17 16.52 12.29 4.41
CA LEU A 17 16.47 11.72 5.76
C LEU A 17 17.43 10.54 5.98
N ASN A 18 18.23 10.15 4.98
CA ASN A 18 19.07 8.94 4.96
C ASN A 18 18.28 7.64 5.20
N TRP A 19 17.04 7.57 4.76
CA TRP A 19 16.17 6.41 4.94
C TRP A 19 16.34 5.34 3.86
N LEU A 20 17.16 5.59 2.85
CA LEU A 20 17.57 4.56 1.88
C LEU A 20 18.53 3.52 2.49
N GLU A 21 19.07 3.75 3.69
CA GLU A 21 19.94 2.81 4.39
C GLU A 21 19.18 1.71 5.14
N TYR A 22 17.86 1.87 5.34
CA TYR A 22 17.03 0.86 5.99
C TYR A 22 16.95 -0.42 5.14
N SER A 23 16.92 -1.58 5.82
CA SER A 23 16.80 -2.84 5.10
C SER A 23 15.39 -3.00 4.50
N PRO A 24 15.25 -3.63 3.31
CA PRO A 24 13.93 -3.93 2.75
C PRO A 24 13.05 -4.75 3.70
N ASN A 25 13.64 -5.58 4.57
CA ASN A 25 12.90 -6.35 5.55
C ASN A 25 12.23 -5.45 6.60
N ASP A 26 12.94 -4.44 7.11
CA ASP A 26 12.40 -3.51 8.11
C ASP A 26 11.27 -2.67 7.51
N VAL A 27 11.45 -2.19 6.28
CA VAL A 27 10.40 -1.45 5.54
C VAL A 27 9.18 -2.34 5.31
N PHE A 28 9.37 -3.63 4.99
CA PHE A 28 8.26 -4.56 4.81
C PHE A 28 7.51 -4.84 6.11
N ILE A 29 8.21 -5.00 7.23
CA ILE A 29 7.57 -5.17 8.54
C ILE A 29 6.73 -3.94 8.87
N HIS A 30 7.27 -2.74 8.67
CA HIS A 30 6.54 -1.50 8.91
C HIS A 30 5.32 -1.35 7.98
N LEU A 31 5.42 -1.78 6.71
CA LEU A 31 4.28 -1.84 5.81
C LEU A 31 3.15 -2.72 6.37
N VAL A 32 3.49 -3.90 6.92
CA VAL A 32 2.49 -4.79 7.54
C VAL A 32 1.83 -4.14 8.75
N GLU A 33 2.56 -3.36 9.54
CA GLU A 33 2.00 -2.60 10.67
C GLU A 33 0.98 -1.55 10.19
N GLU A 34 1.32 -0.75 9.17
CA GLU A 34 0.41 0.27 8.61
C GLU A 34 -0.83 -0.36 7.94
N LEU A 35 -0.68 -1.51 7.28
CA LEU A 35 -1.83 -2.29 6.78
C LEU A 35 -2.72 -2.78 7.94
N GLY A 36 -2.12 -3.08 9.09
CA GLY A 36 -2.82 -3.41 10.32
C GLY A 36 -3.66 -2.25 10.86
N GLU A 37 -3.16 -1.01 10.77
CA GLU A 37 -3.92 0.20 11.13
C GLU A 37 -5.15 0.36 10.24
N ILE A 38 -5.00 0.24 8.92
CA ILE A 38 -6.13 0.24 7.97
C ILE A 38 -7.14 -0.87 8.35
N GLY A 39 -6.63 -2.07 8.67
CA GLY A 39 -7.43 -3.20 9.10
C GLY A 39 -8.29 -2.89 10.33
N LYS A 40 -7.80 -2.09 11.28
CA LYS A 40 -8.58 -1.67 12.47
C LYS A 40 -9.82 -0.86 12.07
N HIS A 41 -9.78 -0.04 11.03
CA HIS A 41 -10.98 0.67 10.55
C HIS A 41 -11.99 -0.29 9.89
N LEU A 42 -11.49 -1.25 9.12
CA LEU A 42 -12.33 -2.21 8.40
C LEU A 42 -13.08 -3.16 9.33
N ILE A 43 -12.45 -3.64 10.40
CA ILE A 43 -13.10 -4.52 11.38
C ILE A 43 -14.25 -3.84 12.14
N PHE A 44 -14.21 -2.52 12.30
CA PHE A 44 -15.34 -1.76 12.85
C PHE A 44 -16.43 -1.52 11.80
N THR A 45 -16.04 -1.26 10.55
CA THR A 45 -17.00 -1.04 9.44
C THR A 45 -17.81 -2.30 9.14
N THR A 46 -17.20 -3.47 9.30
CA THR A 46 -17.86 -4.78 9.11
C THR A 46 -18.68 -5.25 10.32
N GLY A 47 -18.64 -4.52 11.43
CA GLY A 47 -19.33 -4.87 12.67
C GLY A 47 -18.67 -6.01 13.47
N TYR A 48 -17.52 -6.52 13.03
CA TYR A 48 -16.74 -7.54 13.75
C TYR A 48 -16.27 -7.04 15.11
N LYS A 49 -15.84 -5.77 15.19
CA LYS A 49 -15.69 -5.03 16.45
C LYS A 49 -16.73 -3.93 16.50
N ASN A 50 -17.31 -3.73 17.69
CA ASN A 50 -18.19 -2.60 17.96
C ASN A 50 -17.94 -2.02 19.36
N GLU A 51 -18.40 -0.78 19.56
CA GLU A 51 -18.24 -0.04 20.82
C GLU A 51 -19.07 -0.65 21.95
N GLU A 52 -20.18 -1.32 21.64
CA GLU A 52 -21.05 -2.01 22.61
C GLU A 52 -20.33 -3.16 23.33
N GLN A 53 -19.34 -3.77 22.66
CA GLN A 53 -18.45 -4.79 23.24
C GLN A 53 -17.22 -4.20 23.94
N GLY A 54 -17.17 -2.88 24.15
CA GLY A 54 -16.07 -2.19 24.83
C GLY A 54 -14.84 -1.95 23.95
N HIS A 55 -14.92 -2.14 22.63
CA HIS A 55 -13.82 -1.85 21.72
C HIS A 55 -13.71 -0.35 21.41
N LYS A 56 -12.49 0.19 21.45
CA LYS A 56 -12.22 1.58 21.05
C LYS A 56 -12.23 1.71 19.52
N LYS A 57 -13.17 2.49 19.00
CA LYS A 57 -13.26 2.81 17.57
C LYS A 57 -12.07 3.68 17.14
N PRO A 58 -11.40 3.37 16.01
CA PRO A 58 -10.31 4.19 15.50
C PRO A 58 -10.84 5.52 14.93
N ASN A 59 -9.99 6.55 14.87
CA ASN A 59 -10.39 7.85 14.34
C ASN A 59 -10.42 7.79 12.81
N ARG A 60 -11.61 7.80 12.21
CA ARG A 60 -11.79 7.69 10.75
C ARG A 60 -11.03 8.76 9.94
N GLU A 61 -10.71 9.91 10.55
CA GLU A 61 -9.89 10.95 9.90
C GLU A 61 -8.44 10.51 9.66
N GLU A 62 -7.95 9.49 10.37
CA GLU A 62 -6.60 8.91 10.19
C GLU A 62 -6.54 7.95 9.00
N LEU A 63 -7.67 7.38 8.56
CA LEU A 63 -7.69 6.36 7.51
C LEU A 63 -6.99 6.80 6.21
N PRO A 64 -7.24 8.01 5.65
CA PRO A 64 -6.51 8.47 4.46
C PRO A 64 -4.99 8.54 4.68
N ARG A 65 -4.56 8.90 5.89
CA ARG A 65 -3.13 9.00 6.26
C ARG A 65 -2.49 7.61 6.33
N GLU A 66 -3.15 6.64 6.93
CA GLU A 66 -2.68 5.25 7.02
C GLU A 66 -2.54 4.62 5.62
N PHE A 67 -3.49 4.88 4.71
CA PHE A 67 -3.35 4.48 3.30
C PHE A 67 -2.14 5.13 2.63
N ALA A 68 -1.89 6.42 2.88
CA ALA A 68 -0.73 7.11 2.35
C ALA A 68 0.58 6.55 2.92
N GLN A 69 0.63 6.21 4.23
CA GLN A 69 1.78 5.57 4.87
C GLN A 69 2.07 4.20 4.26
N ALA A 70 1.06 3.33 4.18
CA ALA A 70 1.20 2.02 3.56
C ALA A 70 1.64 2.12 2.08
N PHE A 71 1.06 3.04 1.32
CA PHE A 71 1.47 3.26 -0.06
C PHE A 71 2.93 3.74 -0.17
N SER A 72 3.34 4.68 0.70
CA SER A 72 4.71 5.20 0.73
C SER A 72 5.73 4.11 1.07
N LEU A 73 5.44 3.26 2.06
CA LEU A 73 6.30 2.12 2.41
C LEU A 73 6.38 1.09 1.28
N PHE A 74 5.28 0.84 0.58
CA PHE A 74 5.28 -0.04 -0.61
C PHE A 74 6.16 0.51 -1.75
N LEU A 75 6.09 1.82 -2.00
CA LEU A 75 6.95 2.47 -2.98
C LEU A 75 8.42 2.48 -2.52
N GLN A 76 8.70 2.72 -1.24
CA GLN A 76 10.04 2.62 -0.67
C GLN A 76 10.63 1.22 -0.88
N LEU A 77 9.85 0.15 -0.70
CA LEU A 77 10.30 -1.21 -1.02
C LEU A 77 10.69 -1.35 -2.48
N CYS A 78 9.89 -0.79 -3.40
CA CYS A 78 10.21 -0.83 -4.83
C CYS A 78 11.53 -0.10 -5.11
N ILE A 79 11.75 1.06 -4.50
CA ILE A 79 13.00 1.83 -4.61
C ILE A 79 14.19 0.99 -4.10
N LEU A 80 14.11 0.47 -2.86
CA LEU A 80 15.20 -0.30 -2.25
C LEU A 80 15.54 -1.60 -3.00
N LEU A 81 14.54 -2.22 -3.64
CA LEU A 81 14.70 -3.44 -4.43
C LEU A 81 14.96 -3.17 -5.92
N ASN A 82 15.09 -1.90 -6.33
CA ASN A 82 15.26 -1.46 -7.72
C ASN A 82 14.18 -2.04 -8.67
N ILE A 83 12.91 -2.01 -8.25
CA ILE A 83 11.76 -2.47 -9.03
C ILE A 83 11.18 -1.29 -9.81
N ASP A 84 11.13 -1.45 -11.14
CA ASP A 84 10.31 -0.60 -12.00
C ASP A 84 8.83 -1.00 -11.85
N LEU A 85 8.14 -0.32 -10.94
CA LEU A 85 6.76 -0.64 -10.58
C LEU A 85 5.78 -0.34 -11.73
N GLU A 86 6.03 0.73 -12.50
CA GLU A 86 5.17 1.11 -13.61
C GLU A 86 5.19 0.03 -14.70
N GLU A 87 6.37 -0.38 -15.13
CA GLU A 87 6.54 -1.45 -16.10
C GLU A 87 6.04 -2.80 -15.59
N ALA A 88 6.28 -3.12 -14.31
CA ALA A 88 5.78 -4.35 -13.69
C ALA A 88 4.24 -4.39 -13.69
N TRP A 89 3.58 -3.27 -13.37
CA TRP A 89 2.13 -3.17 -13.36
C TRP A 89 1.54 -3.27 -14.78
N LEU A 90 2.15 -2.58 -15.76
CA LEU A 90 1.71 -2.64 -17.16
C LEU A 90 1.72 -4.09 -17.70
N LYS A 91 2.78 -4.84 -17.40
CA LYS A 91 2.89 -6.27 -17.74
C LYS A 91 1.83 -7.11 -17.05
N GLU A 92 1.65 -6.93 -15.75
CA GLU A 92 0.67 -7.73 -14.99
C GLU A 92 -0.76 -7.50 -15.49
N ILE A 93 -1.14 -6.27 -15.83
CA ILE A 93 -2.45 -5.99 -16.41
C ILE A 93 -2.64 -6.66 -17.76
N GLU A 94 -1.61 -6.75 -18.59
CA GLU A 94 -1.69 -7.50 -19.85
C GLU A 94 -1.92 -9.00 -19.58
N ILE A 95 -1.20 -9.58 -18.62
CA ILE A 95 -1.37 -10.97 -18.18
C ILE A 95 -2.80 -11.20 -17.66
N MET A 96 -3.29 -10.32 -16.79
CA MET A 96 -4.65 -10.41 -16.24
C MET A 96 -5.72 -10.29 -17.31
N ARG A 97 -5.57 -9.41 -18.30
CA ARG A 97 -6.51 -9.29 -19.42
C ARG A 97 -6.58 -10.55 -20.28
N LYS A 98 -5.44 -11.22 -20.49
CA LYS A 98 -5.39 -12.51 -21.19
C LYS A 98 -6.04 -13.63 -20.37
N ARG A 99 -5.86 -13.60 -19.04
CA ARG A 99 -6.42 -14.59 -18.11
C ARG A 99 -7.93 -14.42 -17.89
N PHE A 100 -8.43 -13.19 -17.94
CA PHE A 100 -9.83 -12.83 -17.69
C PHE A 100 -10.37 -11.93 -18.80
N PRO A 101 -10.63 -12.47 -20.01
CA PRO A 101 -11.13 -11.68 -21.12
C PRO A 101 -12.54 -11.15 -20.82
N PRO A 102 -12.87 -9.89 -21.18
CA PRO A 102 -14.17 -9.25 -20.85
C PRO A 102 -15.42 -9.99 -21.34
N ASN A 103 -15.26 -10.90 -22.31
CA ASN A 103 -16.35 -11.66 -22.94
C ASN A 103 -16.34 -13.14 -22.56
N ASP A 104 -15.72 -13.53 -21.45
CA ASP A 104 -15.88 -14.88 -20.92
C ASP A 104 -17.29 -15.04 -20.33
N LYS A 105 -18.28 -15.21 -21.21
CA LYS A 105 -19.72 -15.31 -20.91
C LYS A 105 -20.10 -16.59 -20.13
N TYR A 106 -19.13 -17.29 -19.57
CA TYR A 106 -19.31 -18.57 -18.87
C TYR A 106 -18.73 -18.57 -17.45
N LYS A 107 -18.53 -17.39 -16.84
CA LYS A 107 -18.39 -17.22 -15.39
C LYS A 107 -19.53 -16.40 -14.81
#